data_AF-A0A7S0JBI1-F1
#
_entry.id   AF-A0A7S0JBI1-F1
#
_cell.length_a   1.000
_cell.length_b   1.000
_cell.length_c   1.000
_cell.angle_alpha   90.00
_cell.angle_beta   90.00
_cell.angle_gamma   90.00
#
_symmetry.space_group_name_H-M   'P 1'
#
loop_
_entity.id
_entity.type
_entity.pdbx_description
1 polymer ?
#
loop_
_entity_poly.entity_id
_entity_poly.type
_entity_poly.pdbx_seq_one_letter_code
_entity_poly.pdbx_strand_id
1 'polypeptide(L)'
;TLEPWLKWYIRENRLHPLQEMNVGKIYFTNVFITRVSWWLQPHVQQFLSDVDSTGYIYYHRWGDAPLQTAALHMFATGGEIMFIPLDYSHGSTKNAIKKGKTVQYQRTAVERRAARISGEVQLPRPGP
;
A
#
# COMPACT_ATOMS: atom_id res chain seq x y z
N THR A 1 5.74 -0.20 -17.31
CA THR A 1 5.24 0.29 -16.00
C THR A 1 4.07 -0.57 -15.56
N LEU A 2 3.66 -0.52 -14.29
CA LEU A 2 2.68 -1.46 -13.72
C LEU A 2 1.28 -1.34 -14.36
N GLU A 3 0.77 -0.13 -14.50
CA GLU A 3 -0.60 0.09 -14.99
C GLU A 3 -0.85 -0.44 -16.42
N PRO A 4 0.00 -0.17 -17.43
CA PRO A 4 -0.15 -0.78 -18.75
C PRO A 4 -0.10 -2.31 -18.71
N TRP A 5 0.75 -2.88 -17.86
CA TRP A 5 0.84 -4.33 -17.73
C TRP A 5 -0.42 -4.93 -17.10
N LEU A 6 -0.96 -4.32 -16.05
CA LEU A 6 -2.23 -4.74 -15.44
C LEU A 6 -3.39 -4.67 -16.44
N LYS A 7 -3.47 -3.60 -17.25
CA LYS A 7 -4.48 -3.48 -18.32
C LYS A 7 -4.35 -4.60 -19.35
N TRP A 8 -3.12 -4.92 -19.75
CA TRP A 8 -2.85 -6.06 -20.63
C TRP A 8 -3.25 -7.39 -19.97
N TYR A 9 -2.84 -7.62 -18.72
CA TYR A 9 -3.09 -8.84 -17.97
C TYR A 9 -4.59 -9.14 -17.83
N ILE A 10 -5.37 -8.12 -17.45
CA ILE A 10 -6.82 -8.20 -17.32
C ILE A 10 -7.47 -8.59 -18.65
N ARG A 11 -7.03 -7.96 -19.75
CA ARG A 11 -7.56 -8.24 -21.09
C ARG A 11 -7.23 -9.65 -21.56
N GLU A 12 -5.97 -10.07 -21.39
CA GLU A 12 -5.48 -11.38 -21.85
C GLU A 12 -6.18 -12.52 -21.11
N ASN A 13 -6.35 -12.36 -19.80
CA ASN A 13 -7.00 -13.35 -18.93
C ASN A 13 -8.52 -13.20 -18.87
N ARG A 14 -9.10 -12.27 -19.66
CA ARG A 14 -10.55 -11.98 -19.71
C ARG A 14 -11.15 -11.75 -18.32
N LEU A 15 -10.41 -11.06 -17.46
CA LEU A 15 -10.84 -10.74 -16.11
C LEU A 15 -11.80 -9.55 -16.15
N HIS A 16 -12.77 -9.57 -15.24
CA HIS A 16 -13.67 -8.46 -14.97
C HIS A 16 -13.40 -8.01 -13.54
N PRO A 17 -12.48 -7.04 -13.32
CA PRO A 17 -12.15 -6.58 -11.98
C PRO A 17 -13.42 -6.16 -11.24
N LEU A 18 -13.54 -6.63 -10.00
CA LEU A 18 -14.68 -6.33 -9.15
C LEU A 18 -14.66 -4.87 -8.67
N GLN A 19 -13.49 -4.24 -8.72
CA GLN A 19 -13.29 -2.83 -8.39
C GLN A 19 -12.49 -2.12 -9.48
N GLU A 20 -12.67 -0.81 -9.59
CA GLU A 20 -11.91 0.01 -10.53
C GLU A 20 -10.41 -0.09 -10.22
N MET A 21 -9.62 -0.46 -11.22
CA MET A 21 -8.17 -0.51 -11.12
C MET A 21 -7.59 0.90 -11.18
N ASN A 22 -7.31 1.49 -10.02
CA ASN A 22 -6.68 2.80 -9.91
C ASN A 22 -5.32 2.69 -9.20
N VAL A 23 -4.24 2.70 -9.99
CA VAL A 23 -2.87 2.63 -9.44
C VAL A 23 -2.47 3.86 -8.60
N GLY A 24 -3.25 4.95 -8.66
CA GLY A 24 -3.11 6.10 -7.78
C GLY A 24 -3.78 5.93 -6.41
N LYS A 25 -4.60 4.89 -6.23
CA LYS A 25 -5.27 4.54 -4.96
C LYS A 25 -4.81 3.17 -4.50
N ILE A 26 -3.71 3.15 -3.75
CA ILE A 26 -3.11 1.92 -3.21
C ILE A 26 -3.41 1.76 -1.72
N TYR A 27 -3.51 0.51 -1.27
CA TYR A 27 -3.44 0.19 0.15
C TYR A 27 -1.98 0.21 0.61
N PHE A 28 -1.70 0.94 1.69
CA PHE A 28 -0.38 0.90 2.30
C PHE A 28 -0.19 -0.41 3.06
N THR A 29 0.67 -1.27 2.53
CA THR A 29 1.00 -2.58 3.12
C THR A 29 1.97 -2.48 4.30
N ASN A 30 2.33 -1.28 4.75
CA ASN A 30 3.09 -1.12 5.99
C ASN A 30 2.29 -1.60 7.21
N VAL A 31 0.95 -1.53 7.15
CA VAL A 31 0.05 -2.12 8.15
C VAL A 31 -1.18 -2.69 7.45
N PHE A 32 -1.36 -4.00 7.56
CA PHE A 32 -2.55 -4.71 7.13
C PHE A 32 -2.76 -5.96 7.98
N ILE A 33 -3.99 -6.45 8.04
CA ILE A 33 -4.35 -7.72 8.63
C ILE A 33 -5.03 -8.51 7.53
N THR A 34 -4.59 -9.74 7.29
CA THR A 34 -5.10 -10.55 6.18
C THR A 34 -5.22 -12.02 6.55
N ARG A 35 -6.08 -12.73 5.82
CA ARG A 35 -6.15 -14.19 5.88
C ARG A 35 -5.11 -14.75 4.91
N VAL A 36 -4.12 -15.47 5.41
CA VAL A 36 -3.06 -16.08 4.57
C VAL A 36 -3.67 -16.98 3.49
N SER A 37 -4.70 -17.74 3.83
CA SER A 37 -5.40 -18.62 2.88
C SER A 37 -6.04 -17.88 1.70
N TRP A 38 -6.35 -16.58 1.83
CA TRP A 38 -6.86 -15.78 0.73
C TRP A 38 -5.80 -15.59 -0.36
N TRP A 39 -4.54 -15.36 0.03
CA TRP A 39 -3.42 -15.22 -0.91
C TRP A 39 -3.04 -16.53 -1.59
N LEU A 40 -3.35 -17.67 -0.96
CA LEU A 40 -3.05 -19.01 -1.47
C LEU A 40 -4.10 -19.52 -2.47
N GLN A 41 -5.14 -18.73 -2.77
CA GLN A 41 -6.13 -19.12 -3.77
C GLN A 41 -5.47 -19.26 -5.16
N PRO A 42 -5.86 -20.26 -5.97
CA PRO A 42 -5.17 -20.56 -7.23
C PRO A 42 -5.06 -19.37 -8.20
N HIS A 43 -6.12 -18.57 -8.33
CA HIS A 43 -6.11 -17.41 -9.24
C HIS A 43 -5.21 -16.28 -8.73
N VAL A 44 -5.09 -16.10 -7.40
CA VAL A 44 -4.16 -15.13 -6.80
C VAL A 44 -2.71 -15.60 -7.00
N GLN A 45 -2.44 -16.89 -6.77
CA GLN A 45 -1.12 -17.47 -7.01
C GLN A 45 -0.71 -17.42 -8.49
N GLN A 46 -1.64 -17.67 -9.41
CA GLN A 46 -1.39 -17.54 -10.84
C GLN A 46 -0.98 -16.10 -11.19
N PHE A 47 -1.76 -15.11 -10.73
CA PHE A 47 -1.41 -13.70 -10.91
C PHE A 47 -0.02 -13.36 -10.37
N LEU A 48 0.31 -13.78 -9.15
CA LEU A 48 1.62 -13.52 -8.55
C LEU A 48 2.76 -14.21 -9.32
N SER A 49 2.54 -15.43 -9.81
CA SER A 49 3.49 -16.15 -10.67
C SER A 49 3.70 -15.43 -11.99
N ASP A 50 2.62 -14.92 -12.61
CA ASP A 50 2.72 -14.17 -13.87
C ASP A 50 3.49 -12.87 -13.66
N VAL A 51 3.25 -12.16 -12.55
CA VAL A 51 4.03 -10.97 -12.16
C VAL A 51 5.51 -11.32 -12.00
N ASP A 52 5.84 -12.37 -11.26
CA ASP A 52 7.23 -12.78 -11.00
C ASP A 52 7.95 -13.13 -12.30
N SER A 53 7.28 -13.84 -13.22
CA SER A 53 7.82 -14.24 -14.52
C SER A 53 8.26 -13.06 -15.40
N THR A 54 7.70 -11.87 -15.17
CA THR A 54 8.10 -10.65 -15.91
C THR A 54 9.46 -10.11 -15.50
N GLY A 55 9.93 -10.42 -14.29
CA GLY A 55 11.10 -9.78 -13.67
C GLY A 55 10.92 -8.30 -13.35
N TYR A 56 9.74 -7.70 -13.57
CA TYR A 56 9.51 -6.26 -13.42
C TYR A 56 9.50 -5.77 -11.97
N ILE A 57 9.41 -6.67 -10.99
CA ILE A 57 9.71 -6.35 -9.59
C ILE A 57 11.13 -5.76 -9.49
N TYR A 58 12.09 -6.33 -10.22
CA TYR A 58 13.48 -5.89 -10.21
C TYR A 58 13.73 -4.70 -11.16
N TYR A 59 13.21 -4.79 -12.40
CA TYR A 59 13.49 -3.77 -13.42
C TYR A 59 12.68 -2.47 -13.27
N HIS A 60 11.51 -2.54 -12.62
CA HIS A 60 10.58 -1.42 -12.51
C HIS A 60 10.16 -1.12 -11.07
N ARG A 61 10.76 -1.81 -10.09
CA ARG A 61 10.51 -1.61 -8.65
C ARG A 61 9.01 -1.68 -8.32
N TRP A 62 8.33 -2.68 -8.86
CA TRP A 62 6.94 -2.94 -8.47
C TRP A 62 6.92 -3.37 -7.01
N GLY A 63 6.49 -2.46 -6.14
CA GLY A 63 6.35 -2.72 -4.71
C GLY A 63 5.21 -3.67 -4.41
N ASP A 64 5.22 -4.22 -3.21
CA ASP A 64 4.17 -5.08 -2.67
C ASP A 64 2.83 -4.34 -2.56
N ALA A 65 2.82 -3.08 -2.09
CA ALA A 65 1.60 -2.27 -1.95
C ALA A 65 0.74 -2.21 -3.23
N PRO A 66 1.28 -1.77 -4.39
CA PRO A 66 0.49 -1.71 -5.61
C PRO A 66 0.14 -3.11 -6.17
N LEU A 67 0.98 -4.13 -5.97
CA LEU A 67 0.68 -5.50 -6.41
C LEU A 67 -0.44 -6.15 -5.58
N GLN A 68 -0.40 -5.99 -4.26
CA GLN A 68 -1.46 -6.46 -3.36
C GLN A 68 -2.78 -5.73 -3.63
N THR A 69 -2.73 -4.42 -3.87
CA THR A 69 -3.91 -3.64 -4.27
C THR A 69 -4.51 -4.19 -5.57
N ALA A 70 -3.67 -4.47 -6.56
CA ALA A 70 -4.12 -5.02 -7.83
C ALA A 70 -4.81 -6.39 -7.66
N ALA A 71 -4.20 -7.31 -6.89
CA ALA A 71 -4.79 -8.61 -6.59
C ALA A 71 -6.16 -8.47 -5.90
N LEU A 72 -6.26 -7.58 -4.91
CA LEU A 72 -7.51 -7.32 -4.19
C LEU A 72 -8.60 -6.76 -5.12
N HIS A 73 -8.28 -5.78 -5.96
CA HIS A 73 -9.27 -5.19 -6.89
C HIS A 73 -9.73 -6.17 -7.98
N MET A 74 -8.87 -7.12 -8.36
CA MET A 74 -9.21 -8.14 -9.36
C MET A 74 -10.02 -9.30 -8.76
N PHE A 75 -9.71 -9.73 -7.53
CA PHE A 75 -10.18 -11.03 -7.03
C PHE A 75 -10.99 -10.95 -5.73
N ALA A 76 -10.87 -9.89 -4.94
CA ALA A 76 -11.64 -9.77 -3.70
C ALA A 76 -13.04 -9.22 -3.97
N THR A 77 -14.03 -9.88 -3.39
CA THR A 77 -15.43 -9.44 -3.37
C THR A 77 -15.65 -8.34 -2.32
N GLY A 78 -16.75 -7.58 -2.45
CA GLY A 78 -17.00 -6.39 -1.62
C GLY A 78 -17.08 -6.64 -0.11
N GLY A 79 -17.27 -7.88 0.34
CA GLY A 79 -17.27 -8.26 1.76
C GLY A 79 -15.92 -8.70 2.33
N GLU A 80 -14.90 -8.87 1.48
CA GLU A 80 -13.59 -9.42 1.89
C GLU A 80 -12.57 -8.34 2.27
N ILE A 81 -12.87 -7.07 1.98
CA ILE A 81 -12.02 -5.93 2.32
C ILE A 81 -12.74 -5.07 3.34
N MET A 82 -12.05 -4.77 4.44
CA MET A 82 -12.58 -3.88 5.48
C MET A 82 -11.52 -2.88 5.95
N PHE A 83 -11.98 -1.67 6.26
CA PHE A 83 -11.16 -0.67 6.94
C PHE A 83 -11.35 -0.80 8.45
N ILE A 84 -10.26 -1.07 9.16
CA ILE A 84 -10.28 -1.10 10.62
C ILE A 84 -10.11 0.32 11.17
N PRO A 85 -10.80 0.69 12.26
CA PRO A 85 -10.63 1.98 12.93
C PRO A 85 -9.32 1.98 13.73
N LEU A 86 -8.19 2.06 13.03
CA LEU A 86 -6.85 2.02 13.60
C LEU A 86 -6.17 3.39 13.47
N ASP A 87 -5.68 3.92 14.59
CA ASP A 87 -4.73 5.03 14.59
C ASP A 87 -3.35 4.49 14.20
N TYR A 88 -2.73 5.07 13.18
CA TYR A 88 -1.47 4.61 12.62
C TYR A 88 -0.57 5.77 12.22
N SER A 89 0.73 5.63 12.40
CA SER A 89 1.72 6.59 11.92
C SER A 89 2.87 5.88 11.23
N HIS A 90 3.23 6.36 10.04
CA HIS A 90 4.39 5.87 9.30
C HIS A 90 5.48 6.94 9.30
N GLY A 91 6.55 6.68 10.06
CA GLY A 91 7.58 7.69 10.34
C GLY A 91 8.35 8.16 9.10
N SER A 92 8.62 7.27 8.13
CA SER A 92 9.44 7.61 6.96
C SER A 92 8.70 8.53 5.97
N THR A 93 7.41 8.32 5.77
CA THR A 93 6.58 9.18 4.91
C THR A 93 5.93 10.33 5.68
N LYS A 94 6.10 10.38 7.01
CA LYS A 94 5.43 11.34 7.91
C LYS A 94 3.92 11.36 7.69
N ASN A 95 3.33 10.19 7.44
CA ASN A 95 1.88 10.03 7.33
C ASN A 95 1.32 9.60 8.68
N ALA A 96 0.17 10.14 9.07
CA ALA A 96 -0.56 9.69 10.24
C ALA A 96 -2.06 9.63 9.95
N ILE A 97 -2.71 8.56 10.41
CA ILE A 97 -4.15 8.40 10.45
C ILE A 97 -4.57 8.44 11.92
N LYS A 98 -5.51 9.32 12.25
CA LYS A 98 -6.16 9.35 13.56
C LYS A 98 -7.67 9.45 13.41
N LYS A 99 -8.40 8.58 14.10
CA LYS A 99 -9.86 8.48 14.03
C LYS A 99 -10.38 8.48 12.57
N GLY A 100 -9.71 7.68 11.73
CA GLY A 100 -10.05 7.54 10.30
C GLY A 100 -9.72 8.74 9.41
N LYS A 101 -9.01 9.76 9.89
CA LYS A 101 -8.61 10.94 9.12
C LYS A 101 -7.10 11.04 8.99
N THR A 102 -6.63 11.43 7.81
CA THR A 102 -5.23 11.83 7.63
C THR A 102 -4.95 13.09 8.44
N VAL A 103 -3.95 13.03 9.29
CA VAL A 103 -3.50 14.14 10.14
C VAL A 103 -2.01 14.40 9.92
N GLN A 104 -1.58 15.61 10.28
CA GLN A 104 -0.15 15.93 10.30
C GLN A 104 0.58 15.01 11.28
N TYR A 105 1.63 14.35 10.81
CA TYR A 105 2.45 13.51 11.64
C TYR A 105 3.12 14.34 12.74
N GLN A 106 2.91 13.95 13.98
CA GLN A 106 3.57 14.54 15.13
C GLN A 106 4.56 13.52 15.66
N ARG A 107 5.85 13.90 15.71
CA ARG A 107 6.88 13.11 16.40
C ARG A 107 6.43 12.82 17.82
N THR A 108 6.51 11.57 18.23
CA THR A 108 6.32 11.12 19.62
C THR A 108 7.35 11.78 20.55
N ALA A 109 7.10 11.73 21.85
CA ALA A 109 8.07 12.24 22.84
C ALA A 109 9.45 11.55 22.72
N VAL A 110 9.46 10.26 22.37
CA VAL A 110 10.69 9.48 22.16
C VAL A 110 11.43 9.94 20.90
N GLU A 111 10.74 10.11 19.78
CA GLU A 111 11.34 10.60 18.53
C GLU A 111 11.85 12.05 18.66
N ARG A 112 11.15 12.90 19.40
CA ARG A 112 11.63 14.26 19.72
C ARG A 112 12.90 14.23 20.54
N ARG A 113 13.02 13.30 21.49
CA ARG A 113 14.23 13.14 22.31
C ARG A 113 15.40 12.59 21.48
N ALA A 114 15.16 11.60 20.63
CA ALA A 114 16.17 11.06 19.71
C ALA A 114 16.69 12.12 18.75
N ALA A 115 15.78 12.90 18.12
CA ALA A 115 16.14 13.99 17.22
C ALA A 115 16.97 15.10 17.90
N ARG A 116 16.68 15.38 19.17
CA ARG A 116 17.41 16.36 19.98
C ARG A 116 18.83 15.86 20.31
N ILE A 117 19.01 14.55 20.48
CA ILE A 117 20.33 13.93 20.72
C ILE A 117 21.13 13.86 19.41
N SER A 118 20.47 13.61 18.27
CA SER A 118 21.12 13.50 16.96
C SER A 118 21.40 14.83 16.27
N GLY A 119 21.07 15.97 16.89
CA GLY A 119 21.39 17.31 16.35
C GLY A 119 20.57 17.73 15.13
N GLU A 120 19.42 17.11 14.86
CA GLU A 120 18.54 17.57 13.78
C GLU A 120 17.97 18.96 14.12
N VAL A 121 18.45 19.98 13.41
CA VAL A 121 18.02 21.38 13.57
C VAL A 121 16.53 21.47 13.24
N GLN A 122 15.75 21.90 14.24
CA GLN A 122 14.34 22.20 14.06
C GLN A 122 14.21 23.47 13.21
N LEU A 123 13.77 23.33 11.95
CA LEU A 123 13.47 24.49 11.11
C LEU A 123 12.41 25.37 11.80
N PRO A 124 12.59 26.71 11.83
CA PRO A 124 11.68 27.60 12.52
C PRO A 124 10.28 27.51 11.93
N ARG A 125 9.27 27.58 12.80
CA ARG A 125 7.87 27.70 12.35
C ARG A 125 7.73 29.04 11.61
N PRO A 126 6.99 29.11 10.49
CA PRO A 126 6.60 30.41 9.95
C PRO A 126 5.78 31.14 11.03
N GLY A 127 6.18 32.38 11.31
CA GLY A 127 5.52 33.25 12.28
C GLY A 127 4.09 33.60 11.85
N PRO A 128 3.31 34.22 12.77
CA PRO A 128 1.89 34.51 12.58
C PRO A 128 1.60 35.37 11.35
#